data_AF-A0A976XJ17-F1
#
_entry.id   AF-A0A976XJ17-F1
#
_cell.length_a   1.000
_cell.length_b   1.000
_cell.length_c   1.000
_cell.angle_alpha   90.00
_cell.angle_beta   90.00
_cell.angle_gamma   90.00
#
_symmetry.space_group_name_H-M   'P 1'
#
loop_
_entity.id
_entity.type
_entity.pdbx_description
1 polymer ?
#
loop_
_entity_poly.entity_id
_entity_poly.type
_entity_poly.pdbx_seq_one_letter_code
_entity_poly.pdbx_strand_id
1 'polypeptide(L)'
;MFERVTYSIDYEQKWTASSSDYFNIVLYDAENNFDKCKPKFTYYYAYSDGQVVDKVDVYFSVLRPCEPLIVSFNRRERKTYNCSYSRLNELGWFYCYNIGYYYLKGGLKAELFKEYSKLSHNKMLTLTIGSNDNEHISVAECNIGNKKFIKRIYTPDLNTSKKCVLYSDSVFSENSESSISNLYLKSVAYNEFDGVCSYTNASGIKLFAEFFDGETLTQFRRVGTSDKSQWLYLENLLNYDDERQLVKILDYILFCLNNKIVVNLDKLTSNTDTRVVDSVTISTPNPITENEVSVTNGCNNSEIVENFICYTHNLEEYFNVHLKNKSNDLRILSESIKLDVYLELILKMNNMPINLFDETGYTGEHLYYNPDKDENLYVYFLQRNSKEHGLKPLLFYYQGQAYKPSNFEHHDNSWLRVNLNSLGKGGVTPKPKKLKDVLNELRLSLETNTSSNESPTQPTFSTIKPTMDGGRNHGGGTKGDKSSESFIGGSLGIILGMLGSAIAIFSFWNKPRPFNSLQ
;
A
#
# COMPACT_ATOMS: atom_id res chain seq x y z
N MET A 1 -15.55 0.13 -7.78
CA MET A 1 -15.80 -1.32 -7.98
C MET A 1 -15.77 -1.74 -9.44
N PHE A 2 -16.04 -0.85 -10.41
CA PHE A 2 -16.13 -1.22 -11.82
C PHE A 2 -15.05 -0.56 -12.68
N GLU A 3 -14.62 -1.28 -13.72
CA GLU A 3 -13.68 -0.81 -14.74
C GLU A 3 -14.38 -0.72 -16.08
N ARG A 4 -13.96 0.24 -16.92
CA ARG A 4 -14.44 0.42 -18.28
C ARG A 4 -13.29 0.27 -19.27
N VAL A 5 -13.53 -0.52 -20.31
CA VAL A 5 -12.65 -0.65 -21.48
C VAL A 5 -13.36 -0.07 -22.68
N THR A 6 -12.73 0.90 -23.34
CA THR A 6 -13.30 1.61 -24.48
C THR A 6 -12.60 1.20 -25.76
N TYR A 7 -13.38 0.86 -26.77
CA TYR A 7 -12.92 0.53 -28.10
C TYR A 7 -13.52 1.53 -29.09
N SER A 8 -12.66 2.29 -29.74
CA SER A 8 -13.04 3.22 -30.81
C SER A 8 -12.89 2.53 -32.16
N ILE A 9 -13.83 2.79 -33.07
CA ILE A 9 -13.90 2.13 -34.38
C ILE A 9 -13.80 3.21 -35.45
N ASP A 10 -12.73 3.14 -36.22
CA ASP A 10 -12.54 3.99 -37.39
C ASP A 10 -12.94 3.21 -38.65
N TYR A 11 -14.01 3.66 -39.30
CA TYR A 11 -14.50 3.06 -40.53
C TYR A 11 -13.84 3.73 -41.74
N GLU A 12 -13.21 2.93 -42.61
CA GLU A 12 -12.65 3.41 -43.88
C GLU A 12 -13.73 3.88 -44.86
N GLN A 13 -14.94 3.31 -44.75
CA GLN A 13 -16.06 3.61 -45.63
C GLN A 13 -17.06 4.55 -44.96
N LYS A 14 -17.59 5.48 -45.74
CA LYS A 14 -18.75 6.30 -45.34
C LYS A 14 -20.01 5.44 -45.38
N TRP A 15 -20.96 5.76 -44.51
CA TRP A 15 -22.22 5.04 -44.48
C TRP A 15 -23.05 5.34 -45.73
N THR A 16 -23.57 4.26 -46.34
CA THR A 16 -24.60 4.25 -47.38
C THR A 16 -25.53 3.06 -47.13
N ALA A 17 -26.74 3.06 -47.70
CA ALA A 17 -27.65 1.93 -47.57
C ALA A 17 -27.04 0.61 -48.09
N SER A 18 -26.26 0.68 -49.18
CA SER A 18 -25.56 -0.46 -49.78
C SER A 18 -24.34 -0.94 -49.01
N SER A 19 -23.86 -0.17 -48.04
CA SER A 19 -22.67 -0.50 -47.24
C SER A 19 -22.99 -0.80 -45.78
N SER A 20 -24.25 -1.09 -45.46
CA SER A 20 -24.73 -1.27 -44.08
C SER A 20 -24.08 -2.43 -43.34
N ASP A 21 -23.60 -3.45 -44.07
CA ASP A 21 -22.89 -4.64 -43.60
C ASP A 21 -21.46 -4.35 -43.14
N TYR A 22 -20.81 -3.32 -43.69
CA TYR A 22 -19.47 -2.87 -43.24
C TYR A 22 -19.48 -2.28 -41.83
N PHE A 23 -20.66 -2.03 -41.25
CA PHE A 23 -20.84 -1.45 -39.91
C PHE A 23 -21.30 -2.48 -38.87
N ASN A 24 -21.21 -3.78 -39.18
CA ASN A 24 -21.49 -4.83 -38.21
C ASN A 24 -20.47 -4.82 -37.07
N ILE A 25 -20.91 -5.06 -35.84
CA ILE A 25 -20.02 -5.23 -34.68
C ILE A 25 -20.14 -6.66 -34.20
N VAL A 26 -19.02 -7.37 -34.11
CA VAL A 26 -18.97 -8.73 -33.58
C VAL A 26 -18.15 -8.74 -32.29
N LEU A 27 -18.75 -9.28 -31.23
CA LEU A 27 -18.10 -9.50 -29.95
C LEU A 27 -17.59 -10.94 -29.87
N TYR A 28 -16.30 -11.07 -29.58
CA TYR A 28 -15.64 -12.35 -29.38
C TYR A 28 -15.13 -12.47 -27.95
N ASP A 29 -15.09 -13.70 -27.47
CA ASP A 29 -14.30 -14.07 -26.31
C ASP A 29 -12.98 -14.66 -26.82
N ALA A 30 -11.89 -13.95 -26.60
CA ALA A 30 -10.58 -14.28 -27.14
C ALA A 30 -9.51 -13.56 -26.32
N GLU A 31 -8.26 -14.02 -26.38
CA GLU A 31 -7.12 -13.27 -25.79
C GLU A 31 -6.56 -12.23 -26.78
N ASN A 32 -6.65 -12.54 -28.08
CA ASN A 32 -6.11 -11.73 -29.16
C ASN A 32 -6.79 -12.08 -30.50
N ASN A 33 -6.28 -11.50 -31.59
CA ASN A 33 -6.89 -11.66 -32.91
C ASN A 33 -6.83 -13.06 -33.50
N PHE A 34 -5.82 -13.83 -33.12
CA PHE A 34 -5.52 -15.17 -33.61
C PHE A 34 -6.34 -16.23 -32.88
N ASP A 35 -6.75 -15.96 -31.64
CA ASP A 35 -7.47 -16.90 -30.77
C ASP A 35 -8.98 -16.68 -30.74
N LYS A 36 -9.59 -16.26 -31.87
CA LYS A 36 -11.05 -16.10 -31.95
C LYS A 36 -11.74 -17.43 -31.70
N CYS A 37 -12.46 -17.49 -30.58
CA CYS A 37 -13.54 -18.45 -30.44
C CYS A 37 -14.75 -18.04 -31.28
N LYS A 38 -15.82 -18.84 -31.19
CA LYS A 38 -17.12 -18.51 -31.77
C LYS A 38 -17.60 -17.13 -31.29
N PRO A 39 -18.18 -16.29 -32.16
CA PRO A 39 -18.82 -15.04 -31.76
C PRO A 39 -19.78 -15.24 -30.59
N LYS A 40 -19.71 -14.36 -29.59
CA LYS A 40 -20.64 -14.31 -28.45
C LYS A 40 -21.85 -13.46 -28.78
N PHE A 41 -21.67 -12.39 -29.54
CA PHE A 41 -22.76 -11.53 -29.97
C PHE A 41 -22.43 -10.82 -31.29
N THR A 42 -23.44 -10.58 -32.14
CA THR A 42 -23.30 -9.75 -33.34
C THR A 42 -24.40 -8.68 -33.46
N TYR A 43 -23.97 -7.44 -33.65
CA TYR A 43 -24.80 -6.30 -34.00
C TYR A 43 -24.82 -6.14 -35.52
N TYR A 44 -25.97 -6.39 -36.15
CA TYR A 44 -26.09 -6.47 -37.60
C TYR A 44 -26.76 -5.24 -38.24
N TYR A 45 -26.22 -4.85 -39.39
CA TYR A 45 -26.71 -3.91 -40.40
C TYR A 45 -27.13 -2.55 -39.85
N ALA A 46 -26.31 -1.51 -40.02
CA ALA A 46 -26.74 -0.14 -39.74
C ALA A 46 -27.66 0.36 -40.88
N TYR A 47 -28.97 0.46 -40.65
CA TYR A 47 -29.94 0.91 -41.66
C TYR A 47 -29.98 2.44 -41.83
N SER A 48 -29.28 3.18 -40.98
CA SER A 48 -29.07 4.62 -41.08
C SER A 48 -27.68 4.97 -40.55
N ASP A 49 -27.12 6.10 -41.00
CA ASP A 49 -25.85 6.60 -40.47
C ASP A 49 -25.89 6.79 -38.95
N GLY A 50 -27.04 7.24 -38.42
CA GLY A 50 -27.27 7.37 -36.98
C GLY A 50 -27.19 6.05 -36.20
N GLN A 51 -27.35 4.90 -36.84
CA GLN A 51 -27.24 3.58 -36.21
C GLN A 51 -25.82 3.01 -36.20
N VAL A 52 -24.88 3.64 -36.91
CA VAL A 52 -23.48 3.22 -36.88
C VAL A 52 -22.89 3.43 -35.49
N VAL A 53 -22.15 2.45 -35.00
CA VAL A 53 -21.50 2.45 -33.68
C VAL A 53 -20.03 2.80 -33.87
N ASP A 54 -19.61 4.00 -33.49
CA ASP A 54 -18.20 4.40 -33.59
C ASP A 54 -17.41 4.04 -32.33
N LYS A 55 -18.09 3.69 -31.22
CA LYS A 55 -17.43 3.36 -29.96
C LYS A 55 -18.21 2.35 -29.14
N VAL A 56 -17.52 1.35 -28.61
CA VAL A 56 -18.06 0.35 -27.69
C VAL A 56 -17.36 0.49 -26.35
N ASP A 57 -18.12 0.63 -25.27
CA ASP A 57 -17.59 0.59 -23.90
C ASP A 57 -18.02 -0.73 -23.24
N VAL A 58 -17.08 -1.48 -22.68
CA VAL A 58 -17.35 -2.72 -21.95
C VAL A 58 -16.98 -2.54 -20.48
N TYR A 59 -17.88 -2.97 -19.60
CA TYR A 59 -17.76 -2.75 -18.16
C TYR A 59 -17.60 -4.06 -17.41
N PHE A 60 -16.70 -4.07 -16.43
CA PHE A 60 -16.34 -5.23 -15.62
C PHE A 60 -16.37 -4.89 -14.15
N SER A 61 -16.48 -5.92 -13.30
CA SER A 61 -16.14 -5.79 -11.89
C SER A 61 -14.65 -5.99 -11.69
N VAL A 62 -14.04 -5.19 -10.82
CA VAL A 62 -12.65 -5.38 -10.37
C VAL A 62 -12.46 -6.77 -9.73
N LEU A 63 -13.53 -7.38 -9.21
CA LEU A 63 -13.54 -8.71 -8.60
C LEU A 63 -13.72 -9.86 -9.61
N ARG A 64 -14.20 -9.54 -10.81
CA ARG A 64 -14.42 -10.49 -11.92
C ARG A 64 -13.93 -9.85 -13.23
N PRO A 65 -12.62 -9.61 -13.36
CA PRO A 65 -12.06 -8.84 -14.49
C PRO A 65 -12.26 -9.52 -15.85
N CYS A 66 -12.61 -10.80 -15.85
CA CYS A 66 -12.74 -11.63 -17.04
C CYS A 66 -14.21 -11.87 -17.44
N GLU A 67 -15.17 -11.33 -16.69
CA GLU A 67 -16.60 -11.52 -16.90
C GLU A 67 -17.28 -10.17 -17.14
N PRO A 68 -17.64 -9.85 -18.40
CA PRO A 68 -18.24 -8.57 -18.72
C PRO A 68 -19.65 -8.48 -18.13
N LEU A 69 -19.99 -7.31 -17.60
CA LEU A 69 -21.29 -7.02 -17.02
C LEU A 69 -22.20 -6.34 -18.04
N ILE A 70 -21.72 -5.23 -18.61
CA ILE A 70 -22.49 -4.37 -19.52
C ILE A 70 -21.64 -4.02 -20.73
N VAL A 71 -22.27 -4.00 -21.90
CA VAL A 71 -21.70 -3.48 -23.15
C VAL A 71 -22.53 -2.28 -23.59
N SER A 72 -21.87 -1.16 -23.86
CA SER A 72 -22.51 0.07 -24.28
C SER A 72 -22.15 0.40 -25.71
N PHE A 73 -23.18 0.52 -26.56
CA PHE A 73 -23.04 0.88 -27.96
C PHE A 73 -23.25 2.39 -28.12
N ASN A 74 -22.18 3.12 -28.43
CA ASN A 74 -22.23 4.56 -28.66
C ASN A 74 -22.38 4.82 -30.15
N ARG A 75 -23.56 5.32 -30.53
CA ARG A 75 -23.90 5.57 -31.93
C ARG A 75 -23.58 6.98 -32.39
N ARG A 76 -23.44 7.17 -33.70
CA ARG A 76 -23.28 8.49 -34.36
C ARG A 76 -24.39 9.48 -34.04
N GLU A 77 -25.62 8.98 -33.83
CA GLU A 77 -26.74 9.81 -33.36
C GLU A 77 -26.58 10.33 -31.92
N ARG A 78 -25.38 10.18 -31.32
CA ARG A 78 -25.02 10.58 -29.95
C ARG A 78 -25.90 9.95 -28.87
N LYS A 79 -26.48 8.78 -29.17
CA LYS A 79 -27.17 7.94 -28.19
C LYS A 79 -26.29 6.78 -27.80
N THR A 80 -26.22 6.53 -26.50
CA THR A 80 -25.54 5.38 -25.92
C THR A 80 -26.60 4.40 -25.42
N TYR A 81 -26.47 3.14 -25.81
CA TYR A 81 -27.36 2.07 -25.39
C TYR A 81 -26.56 1.05 -24.57
N ASN A 82 -26.85 0.99 -23.26
CA ASN A 82 -26.23 0.06 -22.33
C ASN A 82 -27.00 -1.26 -22.37
N CYS A 83 -26.34 -2.37 -22.62
CA CYS A 83 -26.96 -3.69 -22.70
C CYS A 83 -26.27 -4.64 -21.73
N SER A 84 -27.03 -5.47 -21.03
CA SER A 84 -26.46 -6.55 -20.21
C SER A 84 -25.71 -7.53 -21.11
N TYR A 85 -24.47 -7.85 -20.76
CA TYR A 85 -23.64 -8.77 -21.54
C TYR A 85 -24.23 -10.19 -21.54
N SER A 86 -24.75 -10.66 -20.40
CA SER A 86 -25.40 -11.97 -20.32
C SER A 86 -26.54 -12.08 -21.34
N ARG A 87 -27.36 -11.03 -21.45
CA ARG A 87 -28.47 -10.98 -22.41
C ARG A 87 -27.99 -10.95 -23.86
N LEU A 88 -26.93 -10.20 -24.16
CA LEU A 88 -26.35 -10.19 -25.51
C LEU A 88 -25.83 -11.58 -25.90
N ASN A 89 -25.14 -12.25 -24.98
CA ASN A 89 -24.62 -13.60 -25.20
C ASN A 89 -25.73 -14.63 -25.42
N GLU A 90 -26.85 -14.54 -24.69
CA GLU A 90 -28.03 -15.39 -24.92
C GLU A 90 -28.66 -15.18 -26.31
N LEU A 91 -28.76 -13.92 -26.75
CA LEU A 91 -29.37 -13.59 -28.05
C LEU A 91 -28.48 -14.03 -29.22
N GLY A 92 -27.16 -13.96 -29.06
CA GLY A 92 -26.16 -14.28 -30.08
C GLY A 92 -26.07 -13.25 -31.22
N TRP A 93 -27.17 -12.61 -31.59
CA TRP A 93 -27.19 -11.48 -32.52
C TRP A 93 -28.52 -10.72 -32.50
N PHE A 94 -28.52 -9.48 -33.02
CA PHE A 94 -29.73 -8.79 -33.44
C PHE A 94 -29.45 -7.73 -34.52
N TYR A 95 -30.49 -7.31 -35.23
CA TYR A 95 -30.44 -6.14 -36.12
C TYR A 95 -30.38 -4.83 -35.35
N CYS A 96 -29.62 -3.84 -35.84
CA CYS A 96 -29.32 -2.60 -35.14
C CYS A 96 -30.58 -1.86 -34.61
N TYR A 97 -31.68 -1.87 -35.35
CA TYR A 97 -32.92 -1.18 -34.98
C TYR A 97 -33.59 -1.80 -33.75
N ASN A 98 -33.25 -3.06 -33.41
CA ASN A 98 -33.78 -3.77 -32.24
C ASN A 98 -33.10 -3.40 -30.92
N ILE A 99 -32.03 -2.58 -30.91
CA ILE A 99 -31.34 -2.23 -29.65
C ILE A 99 -32.30 -1.63 -28.61
N GLY A 100 -33.33 -0.92 -29.07
CA GLY A 100 -34.35 -0.29 -28.24
C GLY A 100 -35.16 -1.28 -27.40
N TYR A 101 -35.17 -2.56 -27.79
CA TYR A 101 -35.85 -3.62 -27.02
C TYR A 101 -34.95 -4.24 -25.95
N TYR A 102 -33.62 -4.10 -26.07
CA TYR A 102 -32.66 -4.85 -25.26
C TYR A 102 -31.80 -3.96 -24.35
N TYR A 103 -31.84 -2.65 -24.54
CA TYR A 103 -31.09 -1.73 -23.67
C TYR A 103 -31.71 -1.64 -22.27
N LEU A 104 -30.84 -1.39 -21.30
CA LEU A 104 -31.16 -1.19 -19.90
C LEU A 104 -31.72 0.23 -19.72
N LYS A 105 -32.89 0.32 -19.08
CA LYS A 105 -33.58 1.59 -18.84
C LYS A 105 -33.12 2.31 -17.56
N GLY A 106 -32.41 1.63 -16.67
CA GLY A 106 -31.88 2.19 -15.42
C GLY A 106 -30.59 2.99 -15.61
N GLY A 107 -30.18 3.69 -14.56
CA GLY A 107 -28.88 4.37 -14.52
C GLY A 107 -27.74 3.35 -14.56
N LEU A 108 -26.69 3.64 -15.32
CA LEU A 108 -25.57 2.72 -15.57
C LEU A 108 -24.97 2.14 -14.28
N LYS A 109 -24.70 2.97 -13.27
CA LYS A 109 -24.11 2.53 -11.99
C LYS A 109 -25.01 1.50 -11.27
N ALA A 110 -26.30 1.77 -11.16
CA ALA A 110 -27.25 0.85 -10.53
C ALA A 110 -27.37 -0.48 -11.29
N GLU A 111 -27.37 -0.43 -12.62
CA GLU A 111 -27.41 -1.64 -13.43
C GLU A 111 -26.10 -2.43 -13.35
N LEU A 112 -24.93 -1.80 -13.20
CA LEU A 112 -23.65 -2.50 -12.98
C LEU A 112 -23.67 -3.32 -11.68
N PHE A 113 -24.15 -2.73 -10.58
CA PHE A 113 -24.33 -3.47 -9.32
C PHE A 113 -25.30 -4.62 -9.47
N LYS A 114 -26.44 -4.41 -10.14
CA LYS A 114 -27.44 -5.45 -10.37
C LYS A 114 -26.90 -6.61 -11.22
N GLU A 115 -26.15 -6.31 -12.28
CA GLU A 115 -25.52 -7.35 -13.11
C GLU A 115 -24.42 -8.09 -12.33
N TYR A 116 -23.64 -7.38 -11.50
CA TYR A 116 -22.67 -8.02 -10.61
C TYR A 116 -23.33 -8.93 -9.58
N SER A 117 -24.38 -8.48 -8.90
CA SER A 117 -25.17 -9.27 -7.95
C SER A 117 -25.74 -10.55 -8.55
N LYS A 118 -26.18 -10.51 -9.82
CA LYS A 118 -26.60 -11.71 -10.56
C LYS A 118 -25.41 -12.64 -10.79
N LEU A 119 -24.28 -12.10 -11.23
CA LEU A 119 -23.05 -12.85 -11.51
C LEU A 119 -22.49 -13.52 -10.23
N SER A 120 -22.52 -12.84 -9.09
CA SER A 120 -22.03 -13.33 -7.81
C SER A 120 -23.05 -14.19 -7.05
N HIS A 121 -24.27 -14.34 -7.57
CA HIS A 121 -25.41 -14.94 -6.85
C HIS A 121 -25.65 -14.34 -5.46
N ASN A 122 -25.33 -13.05 -5.25
CA ASN A 122 -25.34 -12.36 -3.95
C ASN A 122 -24.57 -13.10 -2.84
N LYS A 123 -23.58 -13.93 -3.20
CA LYS A 123 -22.71 -14.56 -2.22
C LYS A 123 -21.65 -13.56 -1.75
N MET A 124 -21.28 -13.68 -0.48
CA MET A 124 -20.25 -12.85 0.14
C MET A 124 -19.24 -13.72 0.90
N LEU A 125 -18.05 -13.17 1.09
CA LEU A 125 -16.96 -13.73 1.89
C LEU A 125 -17.05 -13.20 3.31
N THR A 126 -16.95 -14.05 4.32
CA THR A 126 -16.70 -13.60 5.69
C THR A 126 -15.20 -13.58 5.97
N LEU A 127 -14.67 -12.46 6.44
CA LEU A 127 -13.30 -12.39 6.93
C LEU A 127 -13.20 -12.94 8.37
N THR A 128 -12.29 -13.89 8.63
CA THR A 128 -12.04 -14.45 9.97
C THR A 128 -10.61 -14.15 10.39
N ILE A 129 -10.40 -13.76 11.65
CA ILE A 129 -9.05 -13.54 12.18
C ILE A 129 -8.35 -14.88 12.42
N GLY A 130 -7.09 -14.98 11.98
CA GLY A 130 -6.19 -16.08 12.27
C GLY A 130 -5.55 -16.67 11.02
N SER A 131 -4.84 -17.78 11.23
CA SER A 131 -4.18 -18.54 10.17
C SER A 131 -4.79 -19.93 10.06
N ASN A 132 -5.51 -20.15 8.95
CA ASN A 132 -6.12 -21.43 8.60
C ASN A 132 -6.40 -21.48 7.10
N ASP A 133 -6.74 -22.65 6.58
CA ASP A 133 -7.09 -22.83 5.19
C ASP A 133 -8.39 -22.09 4.87
N ASN A 134 -8.37 -21.33 3.77
CA ASN A 134 -9.57 -20.66 3.30
C ASN A 134 -10.63 -21.67 2.83
N GLU A 135 -11.89 -21.40 3.15
CA GLU A 135 -12.99 -22.32 2.89
C GLU A 135 -13.91 -21.74 1.82
N HIS A 136 -14.18 -22.53 0.77
CA HIS A 136 -15.21 -22.20 -0.22
C HIS A 136 -15.00 -20.85 -0.92
N ILE A 137 -13.73 -20.51 -1.20
CA ILE A 137 -13.37 -19.30 -1.93
C ILE A 137 -12.72 -19.63 -3.27
N SER A 138 -12.85 -18.70 -4.21
CA SER A 138 -12.11 -18.68 -5.48
C SER A 138 -11.06 -17.58 -5.43
N VAL A 139 -9.84 -17.91 -5.86
CA VAL A 139 -8.71 -16.96 -5.93
C VAL A 139 -8.26 -16.84 -7.37
N ALA A 140 -8.36 -15.64 -7.93
CA ALA A 140 -7.73 -15.31 -9.21
C ALA A 140 -6.43 -14.55 -8.97
N GLU A 141 -5.38 -14.90 -9.70
CA GLU A 141 -4.09 -14.21 -9.63
C GLU A 141 -3.81 -13.45 -10.92
N CYS A 142 -3.34 -12.21 -10.80
CA CYS A 142 -3.03 -11.34 -11.93
C CYS A 142 -1.65 -10.69 -11.73
N ASN A 143 -0.79 -10.76 -12.75
CA ASN A 143 0.52 -10.11 -12.73
C ASN A 143 0.39 -8.63 -13.11
N ILE A 144 0.94 -7.74 -12.29
CA ILE A 144 0.84 -6.28 -12.46
C ILE A 144 2.25 -5.69 -12.61
N GLY A 145 2.40 -4.63 -13.43
CA GLY A 145 3.67 -3.91 -13.56
C GLY A 145 4.81 -4.78 -14.06
N ASN A 146 4.63 -5.45 -15.20
CA ASN A 146 5.61 -6.39 -15.78
C ASN A 146 6.04 -7.50 -14.81
N LYS A 147 5.09 -8.10 -14.08
CA LYS A 147 5.29 -9.18 -13.10
C LYS A 147 6.05 -8.76 -11.84
N LYS A 148 6.22 -7.46 -11.59
CA LYS A 148 6.80 -6.93 -10.35
C LYS A 148 5.88 -7.18 -9.15
N PHE A 149 4.57 -7.13 -9.40
CA PHE A 149 3.53 -7.31 -8.39
C PHE A 149 2.53 -8.40 -8.81
N ILE A 150 1.92 -9.01 -7.81
CA ILE A 150 0.86 -10.00 -7.97
C ILE A 150 -0.37 -9.46 -7.24
N LYS A 151 -1.49 -9.36 -7.95
CA LYS A 151 -2.82 -9.11 -7.38
C LYS A 151 -3.53 -10.44 -7.21
N ARG A 152 -3.99 -10.72 -6.00
CA ARG A 152 -4.88 -11.84 -5.67
C ARG A 152 -6.27 -11.30 -5.44
N ILE A 153 -7.25 -11.88 -6.12
CA ILE A 153 -8.66 -11.51 -6.02
C ILE A 153 -9.39 -12.66 -5.37
N TYR A 154 -9.75 -12.48 -4.10
CA TYR A 154 -10.52 -13.42 -3.31
C TYR A 154 -12.01 -13.13 -3.52
N THR A 155 -12.77 -14.15 -3.88
CA THR A 155 -14.22 -14.09 -4.11
C THR A 155 -14.90 -15.36 -3.62
N PRO A 156 -16.21 -15.37 -3.36
CA PRO A 156 -16.93 -16.59 -3.02
C PRO A 156 -16.85 -17.64 -4.13
N ASP A 157 -16.71 -18.91 -3.78
CA ASP A 157 -16.92 -20.00 -4.72
C ASP A 157 -18.41 -20.14 -5.03
N LEU A 158 -18.76 -19.95 -6.30
CA LEU A 158 -20.14 -19.98 -6.74
C LEU A 158 -20.72 -21.40 -6.78
N ASN A 159 -19.88 -22.44 -6.77
CA ASN A 159 -20.29 -23.84 -6.90
C ASN A 159 -20.76 -24.50 -5.58
N THR A 160 -20.62 -23.81 -4.46
CA THR A 160 -20.95 -24.33 -3.12
C THR A 160 -21.99 -23.49 -2.42
N SER A 161 -22.92 -24.12 -1.69
CA SER A 161 -23.91 -23.42 -0.86
C SER A 161 -23.40 -23.11 0.56
N LYS A 162 -22.17 -23.52 0.89
CA LYS A 162 -21.57 -23.34 2.21
C LYS A 162 -21.06 -21.91 2.39
N LYS A 163 -20.84 -21.54 3.66
CA LYS A 163 -20.24 -20.27 4.04
C LYS A 163 -18.84 -20.16 3.44
N CYS A 164 -18.54 -19.00 2.85
CA CYS A 164 -17.24 -18.70 2.25
C CYS A 164 -16.40 -17.94 3.27
N VAL A 165 -15.27 -18.52 3.70
CA VAL A 165 -14.45 -17.98 4.79
C VAL A 165 -13.06 -17.66 4.26
N LEU A 166 -12.65 -16.41 4.44
CA LEU A 166 -11.31 -15.91 4.14
C LEU A 166 -10.59 -15.63 5.47
N TYR A 167 -9.47 -16.27 5.72
CA TYR A 167 -8.66 -16.02 6.90
C TYR A 167 -7.73 -14.81 6.70
N SER A 168 -7.55 -14.01 7.76
CA SER A 168 -6.81 -12.74 7.71
C SER A 168 -5.36 -12.93 7.28
N ASP A 169 -4.73 -14.04 7.67
CA ASP A 169 -3.36 -14.39 7.28
C ASP A 169 -3.17 -14.56 5.77
N SER A 170 -4.23 -14.73 4.99
CA SER A 170 -4.17 -14.82 3.53
C SER A 170 -4.01 -13.43 2.90
N VAL A 171 -4.57 -12.40 3.54
CA VAL A 171 -4.56 -11.01 3.06
C VAL A 171 -3.44 -10.20 3.72
N PHE A 172 -3.19 -10.45 5.00
CA PHE A 172 -2.26 -9.74 5.86
C PHE A 172 -1.09 -10.65 6.26
N SER A 173 0.10 -10.09 6.50
CA SER A 173 1.20 -10.82 7.15
C SER A 173 1.08 -10.57 8.65
N GLU A 174 0.70 -11.59 9.43
CA GLU A 174 0.69 -11.50 10.89
C GLU A 174 2.12 -11.81 11.41
N ASN A 175 2.85 -10.80 11.87
CA ASN A 175 4.14 -11.02 12.54
C ASN A 175 3.86 -11.49 13.99
N SER A 176 4.40 -12.67 14.34
CA SER A 176 4.09 -13.44 15.55
C SER A 176 4.49 -12.78 16.88
N GLU A 177 5.35 -11.75 16.88
CA GLU A 177 5.76 -11.05 18.12
C GLU A 177 4.83 -9.90 18.53
N SER A 178 3.84 -9.55 17.68
CA SER A 178 2.93 -8.43 17.93
C SER A 178 1.51 -8.92 18.20
N SER A 179 1.32 -9.75 19.24
CA SER A 179 -0.02 -10.14 19.71
C SER A 179 -0.91 -8.95 20.17
N ILE A 180 -0.35 -7.73 20.19
CA ILE A 180 -1.05 -6.45 20.39
C ILE A 180 -1.58 -5.84 19.06
N SER A 181 -1.15 -6.29 17.88
CA SER A 181 -1.28 -5.54 16.62
C SER A 181 -2.55 -5.75 15.78
N ASN A 182 -3.42 -6.74 16.06
CA ASN A 182 -4.63 -6.97 15.26
C ASN A 182 -5.74 -5.90 15.41
N LEU A 183 -5.47 -4.79 16.10
CA LEU A 183 -6.42 -3.69 16.25
C LEU A 183 -6.87 -3.10 14.91
N TYR A 184 -6.01 -3.11 13.88
CA TYR A 184 -6.38 -2.65 12.53
C TYR A 184 -7.47 -3.53 11.89
N LEU A 185 -7.59 -4.80 12.29
CA LEU A 185 -8.61 -5.71 11.76
C LEU A 185 -10.00 -5.41 12.32
N LYS A 186 -10.16 -4.59 13.37
CA LYS A 186 -11.47 -4.34 13.99
C LYS A 186 -12.52 -3.82 13.01
N SER A 187 -12.10 -3.09 11.97
CA SER A 187 -13.03 -2.55 10.96
C SER A 187 -13.49 -3.59 9.92
N VAL A 188 -12.82 -4.74 9.82
CA VAL A 188 -13.11 -5.76 8.80
C VAL A 188 -13.32 -7.17 9.33
N ALA A 189 -12.90 -7.45 10.55
CA ALA A 189 -13.01 -8.76 11.17
C ALA A 189 -14.47 -9.18 11.31
N TYR A 190 -14.78 -10.41 10.89
CA TYR A 190 -16.11 -11.03 10.90
C TYR A 190 -17.17 -10.35 10.04
N ASN A 191 -16.79 -9.33 9.26
CA ASN A 191 -17.67 -8.69 8.28
C ASN A 191 -17.74 -9.51 6.98
N GLU A 192 -18.79 -9.25 6.22
CA GLU A 192 -19.02 -9.85 4.91
C GLU A 192 -18.65 -8.89 3.79
N PHE A 193 -18.05 -9.41 2.71
CA PHE A 193 -17.56 -8.64 1.57
C PHE A 193 -17.92 -9.33 0.25
N ASP A 194 -18.18 -8.57 -0.80
CA ASP A 194 -18.30 -9.10 -2.17
C ASP A 194 -16.99 -9.74 -2.64
N GLY A 195 -15.86 -9.21 -2.17
CA GLY A 195 -14.54 -9.72 -2.49
C GLY A 195 -13.42 -8.88 -1.88
N VAL A 196 -12.22 -9.44 -1.91
CA VAL A 196 -11.01 -8.80 -1.37
C VAL A 196 -9.90 -8.87 -2.43
N CYS A 197 -9.23 -7.75 -2.68
CA CYS A 197 -8.00 -7.73 -3.46
C CYS A 197 -6.79 -7.59 -2.52
N SER A 198 -5.78 -8.43 -2.68
CA SER A 198 -4.49 -8.31 -1.98
C SER A 198 -3.37 -8.15 -2.99
N TYR A 199 -2.43 -7.26 -2.70
CA TYR A 199 -1.32 -6.93 -3.57
C TYR A 199 -0.01 -7.29 -2.89
N THR A 200 0.78 -8.15 -3.55
CA THR A 200 2.10 -8.58 -3.09
C THR A 200 3.18 -8.22 -4.10
N ASN A 201 4.41 -8.03 -3.65
CA ASN A 201 5.55 -8.05 -4.57
C ASN A 201 5.87 -9.49 -5.03
N ALA A 202 6.78 -9.62 -6.00
CA ALA A 202 7.23 -10.92 -6.51
C ALA A 202 7.85 -11.83 -5.43
N SER A 203 8.37 -11.27 -4.34
CA SER A 203 8.92 -12.00 -3.19
C SER A 203 7.87 -12.43 -2.16
N GLY A 204 6.59 -12.12 -2.38
CA GLY A 204 5.48 -12.49 -1.48
C GLY A 204 5.21 -11.51 -0.33
N ILE A 205 5.90 -10.37 -0.28
CA ILE A 205 5.62 -9.30 0.70
C ILE A 205 4.28 -8.67 0.35
N LYS A 206 3.31 -8.76 1.26
CA LYS A 206 2.01 -8.07 1.17
C LYS A 206 2.17 -6.59 1.41
N LEU A 207 1.58 -5.77 0.56
CA LEU A 207 1.77 -4.31 0.52
C LEU A 207 0.46 -3.54 0.74
N PHE A 208 -0.62 -4.01 0.12
CA PHE A 208 -1.87 -3.28 0.03
C PHE A 208 -3.04 -4.27 -0.03
N ALA A 209 -4.18 -3.88 0.53
CA ALA A 209 -5.40 -4.68 0.51
C ALA A 209 -6.64 -3.78 0.35
N GLU A 210 -7.62 -4.29 -0.40
CA GLU A 210 -8.87 -3.60 -0.71
C GLU A 210 -10.05 -4.56 -0.46
N PHE A 211 -11.02 -4.11 0.32
CA PHE A 211 -12.22 -4.85 0.70
C PHE A 211 -13.42 -4.17 0.07
N PHE A 212 -14.16 -4.92 -0.76
CA PHE A 212 -15.31 -4.41 -1.51
C PHE A 212 -16.60 -4.92 -0.87
N ASP A 213 -17.50 -4.00 -0.52
CA ASP A 213 -18.84 -4.28 0.01
C ASP A 213 -19.84 -3.34 -0.67
N GLY A 214 -20.35 -3.79 -1.83
CA GLY A 214 -21.15 -3.00 -2.75
C GLY A 214 -20.45 -1.71 -3.16
N GLU A 215 -21.05 -0.58 -2.79
CA GLU A 215 -20.49 0.76 -3.03
C GLU A 215 -19.37 1.14 -2.06
N THR A 216 -19.24 0.41 -0.96
CA THR A 216 -18.26 0.69 0.09
C THR A 216 -16.93 0.04 -0.25
N LEU A 217 -15.85 0.82 -0.10
CA LEU A 217 -14.48 0.36 -0.27
C LEU A 217 -13.71 0.65 1.03
N THR A 218 -13.11 -0.39 1.60
CA THR A 218 -12.17 -0.26 2.71
C THR A 218 -10.77 -0.63 2.24
N GLN A 219 -9.77 0.19 2.57
CA GLN A 219 -8.40 -0.04 2.13
C GLN A 219 -7.42 -0.05 3.30
N PHE A 220 -6.41 -0.90 3.17
CA PHE A 220 -5.29 -0.99 4.10
C PHE A 220 -3.97 -0.99 3.35
N ARG A 221 -2.96 -0.36 3.92
CA ARG A 221 -1.58 -0.45 3.42
C ARG A 221 -0.63 -0.86 4.52
N ARG A 222 0.46 -1.51 4.12
CA ARG A 222 1.56 -1.83 5.01
C ARG A 222 2.50 -0.64 5.16
N VAL A 223 2.97 -0.39 6.39
CA VAL A 223 3.91 0.67 6.74
C VAL A 223 5.00 0.14 7.68
N GLY A 224 6.18 0.77 7.71
CA GLY A 224 7.32 0.38 8.55
C GLY A 224 8.16 -0.77 7.97
N THR A 225 9.36 -1.01 8.49
CA THR A 225 10.28 -2.00 7.89
C THR A 225 10.06 -3.44 8.35
N SER A 226 10.36 -4.40 7.48
CA SER A 226 10.35 -5.88 7.63
C SER A 226 9.71 -6.45 8.91
N ASP A 227 10.46 -6.54 10.01
CA ASP A 227 10.09 -7.18 11.28
C ASP A 227 9.08 -6.38 12.12
N LYS A 228 8.99 -5.08 11.88
CA LYS A 228 8.14 -4.12 12.63
C LYS A 228 7.05 -3.49 11.78
N SER A 229 6.82 -4.03 10.59
CA SER A 229 5.81 -3.54 9.68
C SER A 229 4.41 -3.78 10.25
N GLN A 230 3.55 -2.78 10.13
CA GLN A 230 2.17 -2.81 10.60
C GLN A 230 1.21 -2.45 9.45
N TRP A 231 -0.07 -2.75 9.64
CA TRP A 231 -1.13 -2.39 8.72
C TRP A 231 -1.87 -1.16 9.21
N LEU A 232 -2.06 -0.21 8.29
CA LEU A 232 -2.76 1.03 8.56
C LEU A 232 -4.05 1.06 7.73
N TYR A 233 -5.17 1.24 8.43
CA TYR A 233 -6.46 1.58 7.82
C TYR A 233 -6.37 2.97 7.19
N LEU A 234 -6.90 3.11 5.98
CA LEU A 234 -6.89 4.37 5.26
C LEU A 234 -8.22 5.10 5.41
N GLU A 235 -8.23 6.20 6.16
CA GLU A 235 -9.38 7.10 6.25
C GLU A 235 -9.65 7.81 4.91
N ASN A 236 -8.58 8.16 4.19
CA ASN A 236 -8.64 8.69 2.84
C ASN A 236 -8.22 7.62 1.85
N LEU A 237 -9.15 7.20 0.99
CA LEU A 237 -8.91 6.16 0.01
C LEU A 237 -7.83 6.57 -1.00
N LEU A 238 -6.95 5.63 -1.31
CA LEU A 238 -6.03 5.74 -2.44
C LEU A 238 -6.82 5.48 -3.72
N ASN A 239 -7.13 6.56 -4.42
CA ASN A 239 -7.75 6.51 -5.73
C ASN A 239 -6.66 6.36 -6.80
N TYR A 240 -6.89 5.47 -7.76
CA TYR A 240 -6.04 5.31 -8.93
C TYR A 240 -6.91 5.04 -10.16
N ASP A 241 -6.56 5.66 -11.29
CA ASP A 241 -7.35 5.55 -12.52
C ASP A 241 -6.96 4.36 -13.40
N ASP A 242 -5.70 3.91 -13.27
CA ASP A 242 -5.13 2.89 -14.14
C ASP A 242 -4.05 2.03 -13.45
N GLU A 243 -3.69 0.91 -14.11
CA GLU A 243 -2.69 -0.04 -13.61
C GLU A 243 -1.34 0.64 -13.36
N ARG A 244 -0.95 1.61 -14.20
CA ARG A 244 0.34 2.29 -14.06
C ARG A 244 0.36 3.11 -12.77
N GLN A 245 -0.74 3.77 -12.43
CA GLN A 245 -0.86 4.49 -11.17
C GLN A 245 -0.78 3.55 -9.97
N LEU A 246 -1.51 2.44 -10.01
CA LEU A 246 -1.44 1.41 -8.97
C LEU A 246 -0.01 0.86 -8.80
N VAL A 247 0.70 0.58 -9.90
CA VAL A 247 2.11 0.13 -9.85
C VAL A 247 2.99 1.14 -9.15
N LYS A 248 2.82 2.44 -9.43
CA LYS A 248 3.58 3.49 -8.72
C LYS A 248 3.25 3.53 -7.23
N ILE A 249 1.98 3.40 -6.84
CA ILE A 249 1.58 3.31 -5.43
C ILE A 249 2.25 2.10 -4.76
N LEU A 250 2.23 0.92 -5.40
CA LEU A 250 2.84 -0.28 -4.85
C LEU A 250 4.37 -0.16 -4.76
N ASP A 251 5.01 0.43 -5.76
CA ASP A 251 6.45 0.76 -5.75
C ASP A 251 6.79 1.69 -4.60
N TYR A 252 5.94 2.68 -4.37
CA TYR A 252 6.11 3.62 -3.28
C TYR A 252 5.97 2.95 -1.90
N ILE A 253 4.96 2.08 -1.71
CA ILE A 253 4.79 1.32 -0.47
C ILE A 253 6.01 0.41 -0.25
N LEU A 254 6.40 -0.37 -1.26
CA LEU A 254 7.56 -1.26 -1.17
C LEU A 254 8.85 -0.49 -0.86
N PHE A 255 9.04 0.67 -1.49
CA PHE A 255 10.13 1.56 -1.16
C PHE A 255 10.11 1.93 0.32
N CYS A 256 8.98 2.37 0.88
CA CYS A 256 8.91 2.72 2.30
C CYS A 256 9.17 1.53 3.23
N LEU A 257 8.82 0.30 2.83
CA LEU A 257 9.12 -0.91 3.63
C LEU A 257 10.62 -1.27 3.61
N ASN A 258 11.34 -0.91 2.54
CA ASN A 258 12.77 -1.20 2.37
C ASN A 258 13.67 -0.05 2.83
N ASN A 259 13.11 1.12 3.15
CA ASN A 259 13.88 2.33 3.41
C ASN A 259 13.56 2.88 4.81
N LYS A 260 14.59 3.39 5.49
CA LYS A 260 14.48 4.02 6.80
C LYS A 260 15.42 5.20 6.91
N ILE A 261 15.08 6.14 7.77
CA ILE A 261 15.92 7.30 8.07
C ILE A 261 16.61 7.03 9.39
N VAL A 262 17.93 7.16 9.42
CA VAL A 262 18.72 6.97 10.63
C VAL A 262 19.16 8.34 11.13
N VAL A 263 18.81 8.65 12.37
CA VAL A 263 19.16 9.91 13.03
C VAL A 263 20.12 9.60 14.17
N ASN A 264 21.35 10.10 14.08
CA ASN A 264 22.33 9.97 15.17
C ASN A 264 22.16 11.17 16.10
N LEU A 265 21.60 10.95 17.29
CA LEU A 265 21.25 12.01 18.22
C LEU A 265 22.48 12.70 18.83
N ASP A 266 23.63 12.04 18.84
CA ASP A 266 24.90 12.52 19.41
C ASP A 266 25.78 13.27 18.41
N LYS A 267 25.40 13.34 17.12
CA LYS A 267 26.15 14.09 16.12
C LYS A 267 25.81 15.58 16.19
N LEU A 268 26.84 16.38 16.49
CA LEU A 268 26.81 17.84 16.60
C LEU A 268 27.28 18.53 15.30
N THR A 269 27.64 17.75 14.29
CA THR A 269 28.15 18.20 12.99
C THR A 269 27.29 17.58 11.87
N SER A 270 27.37 18.19 10.68
CA SER A 270 26.47 18.06 9.52
C SER A 270 26.25 16.67 8.91
N ASN A 271 26.72 15.58 9.52
CA ASN A 271 26.87 14.31 8.81
C ASN A 271 26.22 13.16 9.57
N THR A 272 24.93 12.89 9.43
CA THR A 272 24.34 11.62 9.92
C THR A 272 24.28 10.56 8.82
N ASP A 273 24.77 9.36 9.11
CA ASP A 273 24.75 8.21 8.20
C ASP A 273 23.34 7.69 7.99
N THR A 274 22.78 7.84 6.78
CA THR A 274 21.53 7.16 6.40
C THR A 274 21.83 5.82 5.72
N ARG A 275 20.97 4.83 5.99
CA ARG A 275 21.03 3.53 5.33
C ARG A 275 19.67 3.19 4.74
N VAL A 276 19.62 3.06 3.42
CA VAL A 276 18.64 2.20 2.77
C VAL A 276 19.13 0.77 2.98
N VAL A 277 18.35 -0.07 3.66
CA VAL A 277 18.66 -1.48 3.82
C VAL A 277 17.60 -2.26 3.07
N ASP A 278 17.94 -2.74 1.88
CA ASP A 278 17.13 -3.76 1.20
C ASP A 278 17.09 -5.01 2.09
N SER A 279 16.01 -5.13 2.84
CA SER A 279 15.68 -6.34 3.57
C SER A 279 14.99 -7.27 2.59
N VAL A 280 15.77 -7.96 1.75
CA VAL A 280 15.49 -9.26 1.10
C VAL A 280 16.50 -9.49 -0.04
N THR A 281 17.64 -10.12 0.25
CA THR A 281 17.98 -11.48 -0.25
C THR A 281 19.40 -11.86 0.17
N ILE A 282 19.50 -13.12 0.57
CA ILE A 282 20.74 -13.88 0.74
C ILE A 282 21.52 -13.81 -0.60
N SER A 283 22.84 -13.65 -0.50
CA SER A 283 23.83 -13.52 -1.58
C SER A 283 24.09 -12.11 -2.12
N THR A 284 25.20 -11.54 -1.61
CA THR A 284 25.91 -10.32 -2.05
C THR A 284 25.14 -8.99 -1.93
N PRO A 285 25.46 -8.16 -0.91
CA PRO A 285 25.00 -6.77 -0.87
C PRO A 285 25.58 -6.03 -2.07
N ASN A 286 24.72 -5.42 -2.89
CA ASN A 286 25.16 -4.37 -3.80
C ASN A 286 25.80 -3.23 -2.98
N PRO A 287 26.82 -2.54 -3.52
CA PRO A 287 27.51 -1.46 -2.82
C PRO A 287 26.52 -0.36 -2.42
N ILE A 288 26.46 -0.12 -1.12
CA ILE A 288 25.58 0.84 -0.44
C ILE A 288 26.05 2.25 -0.81
N THR A 289 25.14 3.08 -1.34
CA THR A 289 25.40 4.52 -1.52
C THR A 289 25.01 5.24 -0.22
N GLU A 290 26.01 5.72 0.51
CA GLU A 290 25.85 6.49 1.75
C GLU A 290 25.33 7.90 1.41
N ASN A 291 24.29 8.36 2.12
CA ASN A 291 23.71 9.70 1.95
C ASN A 291 23.56 10.38 3.32
N GLU A 292 23.71 11.70 3.40
CA GLU A 292 23.85 12.45 4.66
C GLU A 292 22.61 13.34 4.95
N VAL A 293 22.17 13.43 6.22
CA VAL A 293 21.20 14.46 6.67
C VAL A 293 21.98 15.62 7.30
N SER A 294 21.66 16.85 6.90
CA SER A 294 22.27 18.03 7.47
C SER A 294 21.81 18.27 8.93
N VAL A 295 22.74 18.71 9.75
CA VAL A 295 22.51 19.11 11.14
C VAL A 295 22.87 20.58 11.25
N THR A 296 21.95 21.39 11.75
CA THR A 296 22.14 22.84 11.93
C THR A 296 21.97 23.22 13.40
N ASN A 297 22.82 24.14 13.87
CA ASN A 297 22.71 24.70 15.21
C ASN A 297 21.54 25.70 15.24
N GLY A 298 20.64 25.53 16.20
CA GLY A 298 19.45 26.36 16.39
C GLY A 298 18.15 25.60 16.13
N CYS A 299 17.20 25.77 17.05
CA CYS A 299 15.80 25.40 16.89
C CYS A 299 15.04 26.56 16.21
N ASN A 300 13.86 26.31 15.64
CA ASN A 300 12.95 27.39 15.23
C ASN A 300 12.73 28.38 16.41
N ASN A 301 12.69 29.68 16.09
CA ASN A 301 12.85 30.83 17.00
C ASN A 301 11.96 30.87 18.27
N SER A 302 11.02 29.96 18.46
CA SER A 302 10.12 29.88 19.62
C SER A 302 10.62 28.99 20.78
N GLU A 303 11.71 28.22 20.62
CA GLU A 303 12.15 27.23 21.62
C GLU A 303 13.62 27.37 22.06
N ILE A 304 14.24 28.53 21.92
CA ILE A 304 15.57 28.77 22.50
C ILE A 304 15.46 28.77 24.02
N VAL A 305 15.92 27.70 24.67
CA VAL A 305 15.95 27.58 26.12
C VAL A 305 17.35 27.94 26.62
N GLU A 306 17.45 29.03 27.38
CA GLU A 306 18.69 29.48 28.01
C GLU A 306 19.41 28.34 28.74
N ASN A 307 20.74 28.23 28.55
CA ASN A 307 21.62 27.16 29.06
C ASN A 307 21.54 25.81 28.33
N PHE A 308 20.80 25.73 27.23
CA PHE A 308 20.76 24.54 26.38
C PHE A 308 21.17 24.89 24.95
N ILE A 309 21.83 23.95 24.29
CA ILE A 309 22.12 24.00 22.86
C ILE A 309 21.13 23.06 22.17
N CYS A 310 20.50 23.52 21.09
CA CYS A 310 19.61 22.72 20.26
C CYS A 310 20.24 22.49 18.89
N TYR A 311 20.18 21.26 18.41
CA TYR A 311 20.51 20.89 17.04
C TYR A 311 19.25 20.42 16.31
N THR A 312 19.05 20.95 15.11
CA THR A 312 17.98 20.55 14.20
C THR A 312 18.52 19.54 13.20
N HIS A 313 17.93 18.34 13.19
CA HIS A 313 18.14 17.34 12.15
C HIS A 313 17.12 17.59 11.03
N ASN A 314 17.61 18.04 9.87
CA ASN A 314 16.77 18.50 8.77
C ASN A 314 16.20 17.33 7.94
N LEU A 315 15.12 16.73 8.43
CA LEU A 315 14.43 15.64 7.75
C LEU A 315 13.82 16.09 6.41
N GLU A 316 13.47 17.37 6.29
CA GLU A 316 12.94 17.96 5.06
C GLU A 316 13.98 17.98 3.94
N GLU A 317 15.22 18.37 4.24
CA GLU A 317 16.32 18.34 3.29
C GLU A 317 16.60 16.92 2.80
N TYR A 318 16.63 15.94 3.70
CA TYR A 318 16.78 14.54 3.32
C TYR A 318 15.68 14.09 2.35
N PHE A 319 14.43 14.46 2.63
CA PHE A 319 13.33 14.20 1.71
C PHE A 319 13.56 14.90 0.37
N ASN A 320 13.84 16.20 0.37
CA ASN A 320 14.02 17.00 -0.83
C ASN A 320 15.19 16.53 -1.72
N VAL A 321 16.29 16.07 -1.13
CA VAL A 321 17.49 15.66 -1.87
C VAL A 321 17.40 14.20 -2.34
N HIS A 322 16.98 13.28 -1.46
CA HIS A 322 17.11 11.85 -1.71
C HIS A 322 15.81 11.15 -2.08
N LEU A 323 14.68 11.71 -1.67
CA LEU A 323 13.38 11.09 -1.82
C LEU A 323 12.49 11.82 -2.81
N LYS A 324 12.61 13.14 -2.95
CA LYS A 324 11.70 13.97 -3.74
C LYS A 324 11.81 13.71 -5.22
N ASN A 325 12.97 13.39 -5.77
CA ASN A 325 13.04 13.03 -7.20
C ASN A 325 12.40 11.67 -7.46
N LYS A 326 12.67 10.66 -6.62
CA LYS A 326 12.00 9.35 -6.67
C LYS A 326 10.49 9.46 -6.39
N SER A 327 10.11 10.32 -5.45
CA SER A 327 8.73 10.59 -5.05
C SER A 327 8.02 11.47 -6.06
N ASN A 328 8.69 12.40 -6.75
CA ASN A 328 8.11 13.21 -7.81
C ASN A 328 7.84 12.36 -9.05
N ASP A 329 8.70 11.39 -9.38
CA ASP A 329 8.39 10.38 -10.40
C ASP A 329 7.12 9.56 -10.05
N LEU A 330 6.82 9.46 -8.75
CA LEU A 330 5.63 8.81 -8.18
C LEU A 330 4.44 9.79 -7.98
N ARG A 331 4.68 11.07 -7.68
CA ARG A 331 3.71 12.19 -7.50
C ARG A 331 3.31 12.86 -8.81
N ILE A 332 3.97 12.57 -9.94
CA ILE A 332 3.52 12.94 -11.30
C ILE A 332 2.10 12.41 -11.60
N LEU A 333 1.54 11.58 -10.72
CA LEU A 333 0.15 11.16 -10.79
C LEU A 333 -0.71 11.93 -9.79
N SER A 334 -1.13 13.11 -10.24
CA SER A 334 -2.32 13.85 -9.82
C SER A 334 -2.29 14.55 -8.46
N GLU A 335 -2.86 15.76 -8.44
CA GLU A 335 -3.22 16.55 -7.26
C GLU A 335 -4.16 15.79 -6.29
N SER A 336 -4.67 14.60 -6.68
CA SER A 336 -5.60 13.76 -5.94
C SER A 336 -4.97 12.65 -5.09
N ILE A 337 -3.68 12.30 -5.26
CA ILE A 337 -3.05 11.20 -4.50
C ILE A 337 -2.06 11.76 -3.47
N LYS A 338 -2.56 12.10 -2.28
CA LYS A 338 -1.71 12.40 -1.12
C LYS A 338 -1.35 11.09 -0.42
N LEU A 339 -0.22 10.50 -0.82
CA LEU A 339 0.37 9.40 -0.09
C LEU A 339 0.99 9.94 1.20
N ASP A 340 0.36 9.67 2.34
CA ASP A 340 0.98 9.89 3.64
C ASP A 340 2.28 9.07 3.69
N VAL A 341 3.42 9.74 3.70
CA VAL A 341 4.72 9.07 3.72
C VAL A 341 4.97 8.59 5.16
N TYR A 342 5.41 7.36 5.36
CA TYR A 342 5.83 6.91 6.69
C TYR A 342 7.10 6.08 6.56
N LEU A 343 8.23 6.79 6.53
CA LEU A 343 9.55 6.16 6.66
C LEU A 343 9.85 5.96 8.13
N GLU A 344 10.31 4.77 8.51
CA GLU A 344 10.73 4.52 9.88
C GLU A 344 11.93 5.40 10.24
N LEU A 345 11.83 6.08 11.39
CA LEU A 345 12.95 6.80 12.00
C LEU A 345 13.66 5.88 12.99
N ILE A 346 14.90 5.52 12.69
CA ILE A 346 15.78 4.83 13.61
C ILE A 346 16.69 5.83 14.29
N LEU A 347 16.59 5.91 15.61
CA LEU A 347 17.45 6.76 16.41
C LEU A 347 18.68 5.98 16.86
N LYS A 348 19.83 6.64 16.84
CA LYS A 348 21.10 6.08 17.27
C LYS A 348 21.89 7.03 18.17
N MET A 349 22.71 6.45 19.03
CA MET A 349 23.78 7.13 19.75
C MET A 349 25.02 6.25 19.77
N ASN A 350 26.20 6.81 19.54
CA ASN A 350 27.44 6.06 19.40
C ASN A 350 27.31 4.89 18.40
N ASN A 351 26.54 5.09 17.33
CA ASN A 351 26.17 4.09 16.32
C ASN A 351 25.33 2.89 16.82
N MET A 352 24.89 2.91 18.09
CA MET A 352 24.00 1.91 18.69
C MET A 352 22.53 2.36 18.57
N PRO A 353 21.58 1.45 18.28
CA PRO A 353 20.16 1.79 18.17
C PRO A 353 19.54 2.10 19.53
N ILE A 354 18.65 3.08 19.54
CA ILE A 354 17.87 3.46 20.73
C ILE A 354 16.47 2.85 20.64
N ASN A 355 16.03 2.23 21.72
CA ASN A 355 14.66 1.77 21.89
C ASN A 355 13.80 2.86 22.54
N LEU A 356 12.63 3.12 21.98
CA LEU A 356 11.67 4.07 22.52
C LEU A 356 10.57 3.35 23.25
N PHE A 357 10.11 3.94 24.35
CA PHE A 357 9.00 3.45 25.13
C PHE A 357 8.04 4.58 25.47
N ASP A 358 6.79 4.22 25.75
CA ASP A 358 5.78 5.12 26.28
C ASP A 358 6.18 5.69 27.66
N GLU A 359 5.30 6.54 28.21
CA GLU A 359 5.53 7.21 29.50
C GLU A 359 5.68 6.23 30.68
N THR A 360 5.18 5.00 30.51
CA THR A 360 5.23 3.95 31.53
C THR A 360 6.50 3.12 31.44
N GLY A 361 7.17 3.14 30.29
CA GLY A 361 8.35 2.33 30.00
C GLY A 361 8.05 0.87 29.63
N TYR A 362 6.76 0.48 29.50
CA TYR A 362 6.36 -0.90 29.24
C TYR A 362 5.99 -1.16 27.78
N THR A 363 5.53 -0.15 27.06
CA THR A 363 5.10 -0.28 25.66
C THR A 363 6.17 0.30 24.74
N GLY A 364 6.71 -0.51 23.83
CA GLY A 364 7.64 -0.03 22.81
C GLY A 364 6.97 0.92 21.81
N GLU A 365 7.67 1.98 21.42
CA GLU A 365 7.20 2.97 20.45
C GLU A 365 8.07 3.01 19.20
N HIS A 366 7.45 3.40 18.09
CA HIS A 366 8.09 3.59 16.80
C HIS A 366 7.78 4.97 16.26
N LEU A 367 8.79 5.61 15.68
CA LEU A 367 8.63 6.89 15.03
C LEU A 367 8.65 6.70 13.52
N TYR A 368 7.78 7.45 12.86
CA TYR A 368 7.70 7.49 11.41
C TYR A 368 7.73 8.94 10.95
N TYR A 369 8.32 9.16 9.78
CA TYR A 369 8.43 10.47 9.16
C TYR A 369 7.53 10.58 7.92
N ASN A 370 6.65 11.57 7.98
CA ASN A 370 5.78 12.05 6.93
C ASN A 370 6.20 13.46 6.47
N PRO A 371 7.02 13.61 5.42
CA PRO A 371 7.38 14.89 4.79
C PRO A 371 6.24 15.89 4.52
N ASP A 372 4.98 15.46 4.41
CA ASP A 372 3.86 16.38 4.16
C ASP A 372 3.26 16.97 5.45
N LYS A 373 3.55 16.36 6.61
CA LYS A 373 2.99 16.74 7.91
C LYS A 373 4.05 17.04 8.95
N ASP A 374 5.19 16.38 8.83
CA ASP A 374 6.16 16.27 9.90
C ASP A 374 7.25 17.33 9.76
N GLU A 375 7.54 17.98 10.87
CA GLU A 375 8.65 18.90 11.03
C GLU A 375 9.96 18.16 11.32
N ASN A 376 11.04 18.93 11.43
CA ASN A 376 12.36 18.42 11.79
C ASN A 376 12.40 17.81 13.20
N LEU A 377 13.43 17.00 13.44
CA LEU A 377 13.72 16.44 14.76
C LEU A 377 14.73 17.35 15.48
N TYR A 378 14.43 17.71 16.72
CA TYR A 378 15.27 18.60 17.52
C TYR A 378 15.92 17.84 18.67
N VAL A 379 17.22 18.04 18.89
CA VAL A 379 17.97 17.41 19.98
C VAL A 379 18.59 18.47 20.88
N TYR A 380 18.33 18.36 22.18
CA TYR A 380 18.76 19.30 23.20
C TYR A 380 19.94 18.76 24.01
N PHE A 381 20.92 19.63 24.24
CA PHE A 381 22.14 19.36 24.99
C PHE A 381 22.34 20.40 26.08
N LEU A 382 23.02 20.02 27.17
CA LEU A 382 23.39 20.98 28.20
C LEU A 382 24.55 21.86 27.73
N GLN A 383 24.39 23.18 27.77
CA GLN A 383 25.48 24.10 27.49
C GLN A 383 26.46 24.13 28.67
N ARG A 384 27.62 23.47 28.57
CA ARG A 384 28.73 23.60 29.54
C ARG A 384 29.83 24.48 28.95
N ASN A 385 30.45 25.32 29.78
CA ASN A 385 31.45 26.32 29.40
C ASN A 385 32.47 25.80 28.37
N SER A 386 32.28 26.20 27.11
CA SER A 386 33.28 26.33 26.03
C SER A 386 33.98 25.09 25.45
N LYS A 387 33.55 23.84 25.71
CA LYS A 387 34.05 22.68 24.94
C LYS A 387 32.90 21.82 24.45
N GLU A 388 32.67 21.83 23.13
CA GLU A 388 31.65 21.05 22.42
C GLU A 388 31.96 19.53 22.38
N HIS A 389 33.17 19.12 22.77
CA HIS A 389 33.54 17.70 22.81
C HIS A 389 32.90 16.98 24.01
N GLY A 390 32.05 15.98 23.74
CA GLY A 390 31.49 15.07 24.74
C GLY A 390 30.11 15.44 25.30
N LEU A 391 29.36 16.33 24.63
CA LEU A 391 27.98 16.63 25.01
C LEU A 391 27.08 15.41 24.79
N LYS A 392 26.37 14.98 25.83
CA LYS A 392 25.37 13.91 25.73
C LYS A 392 23.98 14.50 25.45
N PRO A 393 23.20 13.92 24.52
CA PRO A 393 21.81 14.27 24.32
C PRO A 393 21.01 14.14 25.62
N LEU A 394 20.25 15.18 25.95
CA LEU A 394 19.38 15.22 27.13
C LEU A 394 17.95 14.85 26.81
N LEU A 395 17.48 15.34 25.65
CA LEU A 395 16.11 15.25 25.23
C LEU A 395 16.06 15.41 23.71
N PHE A 396 15.19 14.67 23.05
CA PHE A 396 14.81 14.98 21.68
C PHE A 396 13.32 15.27 21.61
N TYR A 397 12.93 16.09 20.66
CA TYR A 397 11.56 16.49 20.42
C TYR A 397 11.20 16.25 18.96
N TYR A 398 10.07 15.60 18.74
CA TYR A 398 9.56 15.26 17.42
C TYR A 398 8.03 15.14 17.47
N GLN A 399 7.33 15.81 16.55
CA GLN A 399 5.86 15.73 16.39
C GLN A 399 5.06 15.95 17.70
N GLY A 400 5.39 17.00 18.46
CA GLY A 400 4.68 17.28 19.71
C GLY A 400 5.07 16.40 20.89
N GLN A 401 5.98 15.44 20.70
CA GLN A 401 6.40 14.47 21.71
C GLN A 401 7.86 14.70 22.06
N ALA A 402 8.15 14.77 23.36
CA ALA A 402 9.51 14.79 23.88
C ALA A 402 9.88 13.42 24.43
N TYR A 403 11.15 13.07 24.29
CA TYR A 403 11.71 11.83 24.79
C TYR A 403 13.01 12.11 25.54
N LYS A 404 13.23 11.37 26.62
CA LYS A 404 14.44 11.48 27.45
C LYS A 404 15.06 10.10 27.71
N PRO A 405 16.35 10.01 28.06
CA PRO A 405 16.95 8.76 28.53
C PRO A 405 16.15 8.16 29.70
N SER A 406 15.96 6.84 29.68
CA SER A 406 15.36 6.13 30.82
C SER A 406 16.26 6.18 32.05
N ASN A 407 17.58 6.15 31.83
CA ASN A 407 18.62 6.31 32.84
C ASN A 407 19.77 7.18 32.29
N PHE A 408 20.19 8.18 33.06
CA PHE A 408 21.33 9.05 32.73
C PHE A 408 22.70 8.35 32.81
N GLU A 409 22.79 7.14 33.35
CA GLU A 409 23.99 6.29 33.26
C GLU A 409 24.03 5.50 31.94
N HIS A 410 22.87 5.21 31.34
CA HIS A 410 22.70 4.41 30.12
C HIS A 410 21.94 5.19 29.04
N HIS A 411 22.49 6.33 28.63
CA HIS A 411 21.92 7.21 27.58
C HIS A 411 21.76 6.53 26.21
N ASP A 412 22.45 5.42 25.99
CA ASP A 412 22.73 4.83 24.68
C ASP A 412 21.70 3.80 24.20
N ASN A 413 20.81 3.31 25.07
CA ASN A 413 19.99 2.14 24.75
C ASN A 413 18.46 2.36 24.82
N SER A 414 17.94 3.12 25.80
CA SER A 414 16.49 3.20 26.03
C SER A 414 16.03 4.60 26.43
N TRP A 415 14.98 5.08 25.79
CA TRP A 415 14.41 6.41 25.99
C TRP A 415 12.90 6.34 26.21
N LEU A 416 12.38 7.21 27.07
CA LEU A 416 10.99 7.25 27.51
C LEU A 416 10.31 8.51 26.99
N ARG A 417 9.05 8.39 26.54
CA ARG A 417 8.22 9.54 26.24
C ARG A 417 7.96 10.36 27.51
N VAL A 418 7.99 11.68 27.36
CA VAL A 418 7.67 12.64 28.39
C VAL A 418 6.27 13.20 28.13
N ASN A 419 5.44 13.19 29.17
CA ASN A 419 4.11 13.79 29.10
C ASN A 419 4.22 15.33 29.10
N LEU A 420 4.06 15.94 27.92
CA LEU A 420 3.98 17.40 27.77
C LEU A 420 2.52 17.90 27.86
N ASN A 421 1.53 17.02 27.63
CA ASN A 421 0.10 17.33 27.54
C ASN A 421 -0.72 16.46 28.50
N SER A 422 -0.92 16.90 29.73
CA SER A 422 -1.76 16.19 30.70
C SER A 422 -3.26 16.39 30.45
N LEU A 423 -3.87 15.55 29.62
CA LEU A 423 -5.31 15.28 29.69
C LEU A 423 -5.54 14.12 30.67
N GLY A 424 -5.53 14.43 31.96
CA GLY A 424 -5.69 13.45 33.03
C GLY A 424 -7.11 12.88 33.09
N LYS A 425 -7.24 11.55 32.95
CA LYS A 425 -8.35 10.81 33.55
C LYS A 425 -7.93 10.38 34.96
N GLY A 426 -8.47 11.04 35.98
CA GLY A 426 -8.39 10.58 37.37
C GLY A 426 -7.84 11.59 38.37
N GLY A 427 -8.72 12.43 38.93
CA GLY A 427 -8.66 12.91 40.32
C GLY A 427 -7.61 13.95 40.75
N VAL A 428 -6.43 14.00 40.16
CA VAL A 428 -5.41 15.04 40.44
C VAL A 428 -4.77 15.43 39.12
N THR A 429 -5.21 16.54 38.52
CA THR A 429 -4.66 17.07 37.27
C THR A 429 -3.19 17.43 37.44
N PRO A 430 -2.23 16.70 36.81
CA PRO A 430 -0.88 17.19 36.66
C PRO A 430 -0.93 18.45 35.79
N LYS A 431 -0.20 19.51 36.13
CA LYS A 431 -0.10 20.70 35.26
C LYS A 431 0.62 20.30 33.96
N PRO A 432 0.20 20.79 32.78
CA PRO A 432 0.96 20.61 31.55
C PRO A 432 2.37 21.17 31.76
N LYS A 433 3.40 20.35 31.52
CA LYS A 433 4.80 20.77 31.66
C LYS A 433 5.25 21.44 30.37
N LYS A 434 5.77 22.66 30.44
CA LYS A 434 6.42 23.27 29.27
C LYS A 434 7.75 22.57 29.02
N LEU A 435 8.19 22.53 27.77
CA LEU A 435 9.48 21.92 27.38
C LEU A 435 10.65 22.45 28.22
N LYS A 436 10.67 23.75 28.53
CA LYS A 436 11.65 24.40 29.43
C LYS A 436 11.64 23.81 30.84
N ASP A 437 10.47 23.48 31.38
CA ASP A 437 10.35 22.92 32.73
C ASP A 437 10.95 21.51 32.77
N VAL A 438 10.68 20.70 31.74
CA VAL A 438 11.29 19.37 31.58
C VAL A 438 12.81 19.47 31.47
N LEU A 439 13.32 20.35 30.61
CA LEU A 439 14.77 20.54 30.46
C LEU A 439 15.45 20.97 31.77
N ASN A 440 14.82 21.86 32.53
CA ASN A 440 15.34 22.29 33.84
C ASN A 440 15.33 21.16 34.88
N GLU A 441 14.29 20.32 34.92
CA GLU A 441 14.25 19.14 35.79
C GLU A 441 15.36 18.13 35.44
N LEU A 442 15.61 17.91 34.16
CA LEU A 442 16.68 17.02 33.69
C LEU A 442 18.05 17.57 34.09
N ARG A 443 18.28 18.89 33.92
CA ARG A 443 19.51 19.55 34.37
C ARG A 443 19.74 19.37 35.87
N LEU A 444 18.73 19.63 36.70
CA LEU A 444 18.84 19.47 38.15
C LEU A 444 19.17 18.02 38.54
N SER A 445 18.54 17.04 37.88
CA SER A 445 18.80 15.61 38.11
C SER A 445 20.25 15.21 37.79
N LEU A 446 20.83 15.80 36.74
CA LEU A 446 22.23 15.61 36.37
C LEU A 446 23.19 16.22 37.40
N GLU A 447 22.87 17.43 37.89
CA GLU A 447 23.66 18.13 38.92
C GLU A 447 23.62 17.38 40.26
N THR A 448 22.48 16.77 40.64
CA THR A 448 22.38 15.97 41.87
C THR A 448 23.13 14.63 41.78
N ASN A 449 23.08 13.93 40.64
CA ASN A 449 23.81 12.67 40.45
C ASN A 449 25.33 12.84 40.40
N THR A 450 25.83 14.04 40.07
CA THR A 450 27.27 14.34 40.18
C THR A 450 27.72 14.68 41.60
N SER A 451 26.78 14.91 42.53
CA SER A 451 27.08 15.28 43.92
C SER A 451 27.07 14.09 44.91
N SER A 452 26.55 12.93 44.50
CA SER A 452 26.53 11.71 45.33
C SER A 452 27.75 10.82 45.06
N ASN A 453 28.88 11.15 45.70
CA ASN A 453 30.04 10.25 45.83
C ASN A 453 29.85 9.29 47.02
N GLU A 454 28.77 8.51 47.02
CA GLU A 454 28.64 7.36 47.91
C GLU A 454 28.40 6.09 47.09
N SER A 455 29.31 5.14 47.25
CA SER A 455 29.34 3.85 46.56
C SER A 455 28.03 3.07 46.77
N PRO A 456 27.36 2.59 45.71
CA PRO A 456 26.26 1.66 45.86
C PRO A 456 26.79 0.31 46.35
N THR A 457 26.33 -0.11 47.52
CA THR A 457 26.55 -1.46 48.06
C THR A 457 25.97 -2.49 47.09
N GLN A 458 26.80 -3.44 46.65
CA GLN A 458 26.39 -4.56 45.79
C GLN A 458 25.20 -5.32 46.40
N PRO A 459 24.11 -5.54 45.64
CA PRO A 459 23.18 -6.61 45.94
C PRO A 459 23.84 -7.93 45.53
N THR A 460 24.20 -8.73 46.52
CA THR A 460 24.63 -10.11 46.38
C THR A 460 23.48 -10.93 45.79
N PHE A 461 23.62 -11.41 44.55
CA PHE A 461 22.82 -12.52 44.05
C PHE A 461 23.71 -13.68 43.63
N SER A 462 23.26 -14.85 44.08
CA SER A 462 23.95 -16.11 44.21
C SER A 462 24.36 -16.76 42.90
N THR A 463 25.61 -17.20 42.88
CA THR A 463 26.20 -18.15 41.94
C THR A 463 25.40 -19.46 41.92
N ILE A 464 24.81 -19.83 40.77
CA ILE A 464 24.53 -21.24 40.45
C ILE A 464 24.91 -21.49 38.98
N LYS A 465 25.91 -22.35 38.80
CA LYS A 465 26.25 -23.14 37.61
C LYS A 465 26.51 -24.57 38.14
N PRO A 466 26.54 -25.61 37.30
CA PRO A 466 25.82 -25.90 36.06
C PRO A 466 25.27 -27.35 36.05
N THR A 467 24.57 -27.77 35.00
CA THR A 467 24.70 -29.17 34.55
C THR A 467 24.53 -29.31 33.04
N MET A 468 25.55 -29.90 32.41
CA MET A 468 25.53 -30.47 31.07
C MET A 468 24.88 -31.85 31.11
N ASP A 469 24.12 -32.18 30.07
CA ASP A 469 24.14 -33.42 29.29
C ASP A 469 23.17 -33.18 28.11
N GLY A 470 23.43 -33.50 26.85
CA GLY A 470 24.13 -34.66 26.31
C GLY A 470 23.11 -35.43 25.46
N GLY A 471 23.18 -35.35 24.13
CA GLY A 471 22.26 -36.11 23.27
C GLY A 471 22.33 -35.77 21.78
N ARG A 472 23.15 -36.55 21.05
CA ARG A 472 23.14 -36.64 19.58
C ARG A 472 21.91 -37.44 19.11
N ASN A 473 21.35 -37.12 17.93
CA ASN A 473 21.50 -37.92 16.70
C ASN A 473 20.51 -37.57 15.57
N HIS A 474 21.08 -37.50 14.37
CA HIS A 474 20.65 -37.98 13.05
C HIS A 474 19.23 -37.76 12.49
N GLY A 475 19.21 -37.32 11.22
CA GLY A 475 18.53 -38.09 10.16
C GLY A 475 17.94 -37.30 8.99
N GLY A 476 18.50 -37.52 7.78
CA GLY A 476 17.83 -37.45 6.46
C GLY A 476 17.55 -36.05 5.90
N GLY A 477 17.65 -35.76 4.60
CA GLY A 477 17.84 -36.58 3.42
C GLY A 477 17.25 -35.87 2.19
N THR A 478 18.10 -35.63 1.19
CA THR A 478 17.85 -35.65 -0.28
C THR A 478 17.04 -34.56 -1.03
N LYS A 479 17.74 -34.02 -2.06
CA LYS A 479 17.33 -33.69 -3.47
C LYS A 479 16.34 -32.53 -3.64
N GLY A 480 16.64 -31.45 -4.37
CA GLY A 480 17.00 -31.33 -5.80
C GLY A 480 15.78 -30.76 -6.54
N ASP A 481 15.78 -29.92 -7.57
CA ASP A 481 16.77 -29.27 -8.43
C ASP A 481 15.96 -28.26 -9.31
N LYS A 482 16.58 -27.18 -9.82
CA LYS A 482 16.19 -26.35 -11.02
C LYS A 482 14.92 -25.47 -10.93
N SER A 483 14.89 -24.13 -11.08
CA SER A 483 15.64 -23.08 -11.81
C SER A 483 15.55 -23.07 -13.35
N SER A 484 14.92 -22.00 -13.87
CA SER A 484 15.01 -21.31 -15.20
C SER A 484 13.64 -20.60 -15.40
N GLU A 485 13.49 -19.26 -15.35
CA GLU A 485 14.04 -18.17 -16.19
C GLU A 485 14.00 -18.51 -17.69
N SER A 486 13.48 -17.72 -18.63
CA SER A 486 13.18 -16.29 -18.70
C SER A 486 12.49 -15.97 -20.06
N PHE A 487 11.78 -14.83 -20.12
CA PHE A 487 11.63 -13.82 -21.21
C PHE A 487 11.43 -14.25 -22.68
N ILE A 488 10.59 -13.59 -23.51
CA ILE A 488 10.67 -12.27 -24.18
C ILE A 488 9.27 -12.08 -24.84
N GLY A 489 8.53 -10.96 -24.86
CA GLY A 489 8.86 -9.56 -25.15
C GLY A 489 8.60 -9.23 -26.64
N GLY A 490 7.45 -8.64 -27.00
CA GLY A 490 7.22 -8.26 -28.40
C GLY A 490 5.90 -7.54 -28.69
N SER A 491 5.96 -6.21 -28.69
CA SER A 491 5.04 -5.28 -29.36
C SER A 491 5.18 -5.37 -30.89
N LEU A 492 4.09 -5.22 -31.67
CA LEU A 492 3.89 -4.21 -32.75
C LEU A 492 2.73 -4.59 -33.70
N GLY A 493 1.96 -3.58 -34.13
CA GLY A 493 1.62 -3.36 -35.55
C GLY A 493 0.47 -4.16 -36.18
N ILE A 494 -0.69 -3.51 -36.34
CA ILE A 494 -1.80 -3.90 -37.23
C ILE A 494 -1.53 -3.36 -38.64
N ILE A 495 -1.54 -4.19 -39.70
CA ILE A 495 -1.88 -3.84 -41.11
C ILE A 495 -2.45 -5.05 -41.90
N LEU A 496 -3.70 -4.89 -42.38
CA LEU A 496 -4.46 -5.32 -43.60
C LEU A 496 -4.29 -6.68 -44.34
N GLY A 497 -5.44 -7.23 -44.79
CA GLY A 497 -5.53 -8.24 -45.88
C GLY A 497 -6.91 -8.88 -46.19
N MET A 498 -7.82 -8.10 -46.80
CA MET A 498 -8.99 -8.41 -47.69
C MET A 498 -9.74 -9.78 -47.70
N LEU A 499 -11.03 -9.75 -47.31
CA LEU A 499 -12.24 -10.06 -48.11
C LEU A 499 -13.51 -9.99 -47.22
N GLY A 500 -14.40 -9.02 -47.49
CA GLY A 500 -15.85 -9.13 -47.24
C GLY A 500 -16.45 -8.84 -45.85
N SER A 501 -15.70 -8.43 -44.84
CA SER A 501 -16.27 -7.93 -43.56
C SER A 501 -15.24 -7.07 -42.84
N ALA A 502 -15.57 -5.83 -42.48
CA ALA A 502 -14.76 -5.12 -41.49
C ALA A 502 -15.00 -5.80 -40.13
N ILE A 503 -13.99 -6.53 -39.64
CA ILE A 503 -13.86 -7.07 -38.28
C ILE A 503 -12.95 -6.06 -37.55
N ALA A 504 -13.07 -5.66 -36.29
CA ALA A 504 -13.32 -6.45 -35.08
C ALA A 504 -13.33 -5.53 -33.84
N ILE A 505 -13.81 -6.03 -32.69
CA ILE A 505 -13.22 -5.66 -31.40
C ILE A 505 -12.94 -6.93 -30.57
N PHE A 506 -11.74 -6.99 -29.98
CA PHE A 506 -11.18 -8.16 -29.32
C PHE A 506 -10.67 -7.90 -27.89
N SER A 507 -10.67 -9.01 -27.15
CA SER A 507 -9.95 -9.37 -25.94
C SER A 507 -10.56 -9.05 -24.58
N PHE A 508 -10.90 -10.13 -23.85
CA PHE A 508 -11.09 -10.17 -22.40
C PHE A 508 -9.86 -10.69 -21.64
N TRP A 509 -8.75 -10.96 -22.33
CA TRP A 509 -7.55 -11.57 -21.73
C TRP A 509 -6.28 -11.09 -22.44
N ASN A 510 -5.94 -9.81 -22.23
CA ASN A 510 -4.57 -9.35 -22.05
C ASN A 510 -4.64 -7.88 -21.59
N LYS A 511 -4.27 -7.64 -20.32
CA LYS A 511 -4.17 -6.35 -19.62
C LYS A 511 -4.92 -5.21 -20.31
N PRO A 512 -6.21 -4.97 -19.99
CA PRO A 512 -6.80 -3.69 -20.34
C PRO A 512 -5.86 -2.59 -19.83
N ARG A 513 -5.50 -1.63 -20.68
CA ARG A 513 -5.15 -0.32 -20.14
C ARG A 513 -6.45 0.17 -19.50
N PRO A 514 -6.55 0.27 -18.16
CA PRO A 514 -7.77 0.78 -17.57
C PRO A 514 -7.87 2.28 -17.92
N PHE A 515 -9.06 2.75 -18.23
CA PHE A 515 -9.35 4.18 -18.16
C PHE A 515 -10.70 4.43 -17.51
N ASN A 516 -10.58 5.16 -16.40
CA ASN A 516 -11.60 5.71 -15.51
C ASN A 516 -12.34 4.65 -14.71
N SER A 517 -11.97 4.57 -13.44
CA SER A 517 -12.86 4.05 -12.42
C SER A 517 -14.16 4.88 -12.45
N LEU A 518 -15.30 4.21 -12.48
CA LEU A 518 -16.58 4.83 -12.18
C LEU A 518 -16.79 4.67 -10.68
N GLN A 519 -16.61 5.77 -9.94
CA GLN A 519 -17.11 5.93 -8.58
C GLN A 519 -18.58 6.34 -8.59
#